data_AF-A0A939X4E7-F1
#
_entry.id   AF-A0A939X4E7-F1
#
_cell.length_a   1.000
_cell.length_b   1.000
_cell.length_c   1.000
_cell.angle_alpha   90.00
_cell.angle_beta   90.00
_cell.angle_gamma   90.00
#
_symmetry.space_group_name_H-M   'P 1'
#
loop_
_entity.id
_entity.type
_entity.pdbx_description
1 polymer ?
#
loop_
_entity_poly.entity_id
_entity_poly.type
_entity_poly.pdbx_seq_one_letter_code
_entity_poly.pdbx_strand_id
1 'polypeptide(L)'
;MIDLNDLAYKMRNVAHARKMNGGKVDTDTMAMLKHCASEVVEATEVYGMLEETIGTINEEAFASELADIVACVLIICANEPTIDIENALQKCFEKNLARAEGRGDKK
;
A
#
# COMPACT_ATOMS: atom_id res chain seq x y z
N MET A 1 3.55 18.55 2.39
CA MET A 1 3.17 17.40 1.56
C MET A 1 4.29 16.38 1.69
N ILE A 2 3.96 15.11 1.90
CA ILE A 2 4.95 14.04 1.94
C ILE A 2 5.36 13.73 0.51
N ASP A 3 6.66 13.69 0.23
CA ASP A 3 7.20 13.20 -1.05
C ASP A 3 7.12 11.67 -1.04
N LEU A 4 6.24 11.11 -1.87
CA LEU A 4 5.99 9.68 -1.89
C LEU A 4 7.12 8.89 -2.54
N ASN A 5 7.85 9.50 -3.49
CA ASN A 5 8.99 8.87 -4.13
C ASN A 5 10.17 8.75 -3.14
N ASP A 6 10.45 9.80 -2.36
CA ASP A 6 11.46 9.77 -1.29
C ASP A 6 11.06 8.80 -0.16
N LEU A 7 9.78 8.82 0.26
CA LEU A 7 9.28 7.89 1.27
C LEU A 7 9.40 6.43 0.82
N ALA A 8 9.15 6.14 -0.46
CA ALA A 8 9.32 4.81 -1.03
C ALA A 8 10.76 4.30 -0.90
N TYR A 9 11.75 5.11 -1.24
CA TYR A 9 13.16 4.75 -1.06
C TYR A 9 13.53 4.52 0.41
N LYS A 10 13.03 5.37 1.31
CA LYS A 10 13.24 5.20 2.76
C LYS A 10 12.64 3.88 3.26
N MET A 11 11.40 3.58 2.90
CA MET A 11 10.73 2.32 3.27
C MET A 11 11.48 1.10 2.75
N ARG A 12 11.91 1.12 1.48
CA ARG A 12 12.71 0.05 0.88
C ARG A 12 14.02 -0.16 1.63
N ASN A 13 14.72 0.92 1.97
CA ASN A 13 15.99 0.83 2.69
C ASN A 13 15.82 0.28 4.12
N VAL A 14 14.74 0.66 4.81
CA VAL A 14 14.39 0.08 6.12
C VAL A 14 14.08 -1.41 6.00
N ALA A 15 13.30 -1.82 4.99
CA ALA A 15 12.99 -3.22 4.73
C ALA A 15 14.26 -4.05 4.43
N HIS A 16 15.17 -3.53 3.60
CA HIS A 16 16.48 -4.15 3.35
C HIS A 16 17.31 -4.27 4.62
N ALA A 17 17.38 -3.22 5.45
CA ALA A 17 18.09 -3.28 6.73
C ALA A 17 17.49 -4.34 7.67
N ARG A 18 16.16 -4.43 7.76
CA ARG A 18 15.48 -5.49 8.53
C ARG A 18 15.85 -6.88 8.01
N LYS A 19 15.85 -7.10 6.70
CA LYS A 19 16.27 -8.36 6.06
C LYS A 19 17.72 -8.72 6.39
N MET A 20 18.64 -7.76 6.26
CA MET A 20 20.06 -7.94 6.58
C MET A 20 20.31 -8.24 8.07
N ASN A 21 19.44 -7.73 8.95
CA ASN A 21 19.47 -8.00 10.39
C ASN A 21 18.75 -9.32 10.77
N GLY A 22 18.41 -10.18 9.81
CA GLY A 22 17.79 -11.49 10.05
C GLY A 22 16.27 -11.46 10.21
N GLY A 23 15.63 -10.33 9.94
CA GLY A 23 14.17 -10.23 9.86
C GLY A 23 13.62 -11.07 8.71
N LYS A 24 12.46 -11.70 8.92
CA LYS A 24 11.71 -12.45 7.89
C LYS A 24 10.96 -11.49 6.96
N VAL A 25 11.70 -10.60 6.30
CA VAL A 25 11.16 -9.63 5.34
C VAL A 25 11.79 -9.95 3.99
N ASP A 26 10.97 -10.17 2.97
CA ASP A 26 11.46 -10.17 1.60
C ASP A 26 11.41 -8.74 1.04
N THR A 27 12.30 -8.44 0.11
CA THR A 27 12.42 -7.14 -0.52
C THR A 27 12.40 -7.25 -2.03
N ASP A 28 12.23 -8.46 -2.58
CA ASP A 28 11.98 -8.68 -4.00
C ASP A 28 10.55 -8.24 -4.38
N THR A 29 10.39 -7.66 -5.58
CA THR A 29 9.09 -7.16 -6.05
C THR A 29 8.00 -8.22 -6.06
N MET A 30 8.29 -9.44 -6.54
CA MET A 30 7.29 -10.51 -6.61
C MET A 30 6.88 -10.99 -5.21
N ALA A 31 7.85 -11.08 -4.30
CA ALA A 31 7.58 -11.44 -2.92
C ALA A 31 6.76 -10.35 -2.19
N MET A 32 7.06 -9.08 -2.46
CA MET A 32 6.30 -7.95 -1.91
C MET A 32 4.89 -7.82 -2.46
N LEU A 33 4.66 -8.16 -3.74
CA LEU A 33 3.29 -8.25 -4.25
C LEU A 33 2.47 -9.33 -3.51
N LYS A 34 3.08 -10.48 -3.19
CA LYS A 34 2.41 -11.53 -2.43
C LYS A 34 2.15 -11.12 -0.98
N HIS A 35 3.13 -10.50 -0.33
CA HIS A 35 2.98 -9.97 1.02
C HIS A 35 1.90 -8.90 1.08
N CYS A 36 1.90 -7.95 0.15
CA CYS A 36 0.85 -6.93 0.04
C CYS A 36 -0.55 -7.55 -0.07
N ALA A 37 -0.69 -8.69 -0.75
CA ALA A 37 -1.96 -9.41 -0.81
C ALA A 37 -2.35 -10.04 0.55
N SER A 38 -1.37 -10.53 1.33
CA SER A 38 -1.60 -10.97 2.70
C SER A 38 -2.03 -9.82 3.61
N GLU A 39 -1.39 -8.65 3.52
CA GLU A 39 -1.79 -7.45 4.30
C GLU A 39 -3.23 -7.02 4.00
N VAL A 40 -3.69 -7.16 2.74
CA VAL A 40 -5.11 -6.91 2.38
C VAL A 40 -6.04 -7.90 3.07
N VAL A 41 -5.65 -9.17 3.20
CA VAL A 41 -6.43 -10.19 3.92
C VAL A 41 -6.46 -9.84 5.41
N GLU A 42 -5.34 -9.49 6.02
CA GLU A 42 -5.25 -9.09 7.44
C GLU A 42 -6.12 -7.86 7.72
N ALA A 43 -6.03 -6.82 6.88
CA ALA A 43 -6.92 -5.66 6.94
C ALA A 43 -8.41 -6.05 6.85
N THR A 44 -8.74 -7.02 6.00
CA THR A 44 -10.12 -7.51 5.83
C THR A 44 -10.58 -8.31 7.04
N GLU A 45 -9.71 -9.11 7.65
CA GLU A 45 -10.02 -9.86 8.88
C GLU A 45 -10.23 -8.92 10.06
N VAL A 46 -9.35 -7.94 10.24
CA VAL A 46 -9.50 -6.89 11.27
C VAL A 46 -10.80 -6.11 11.05
N TYR A 47 -11.19 -5.87 9.80
CA TYR A 47 -12.47 -5.25 9.47
C TYR A 47 -13.68 -6.19 9.64
N GLY A 48 -13.53 -7.48 9.36
CA GLY A 48 -14.60 -8.49 9.42
C GLY A 48 -14.96 -8.91 10.84
N MET A 49 -13.98 -8.94 11.76
CA MET A 49 -14.23 -9.13 13.20
C MET A 49 -15.18 -8.08 13.80
N LEU A 50 -15.42 -6.98 13.06
CA LEU A 50 -16.32 -5.88 13.40
C LEU A 50 -17.80 -6.15 13.10
N GLU A 51 -18.13 -7.06 12.17
CA GLU A 51 -19.53 -7.38 11.86
C GLU A 51 -20.16 -8.32 12.91
N GLU A 52 -19.35 -9.17 13.57
CA GLU A 52 -19.83 -10.17 14.53
C GLU A 52 -19.90 -9.66 15.98
N THR A 53 -19.19 -8.58 16.32
CA THR A 53 -19.18 -8.02 17.68
C THR A 53 -19.71 -6.60 17.69
N ILE A 54 -20.84 -6.39 18.38
CA ILE A 54 -21.39 -5.07 18.68
C ILE A 54 -20.36 -4.32 19.55
N GLY A 55 -19.44 -3.55 18.95
CA GLY A 55 -18.60 -2.64 19.73
C GLY A 55 -17.28 -2.25 19.09
N THR A 56 -17.33 -1.18 18.29
CA THR A 56 -16.22 -0.30 17.87
C THR A 56 -15.07 -0.93 17.09
N ILE A 57 -14.79 -0.35 15.93
CA ILE A 57 -13.58 -0.60 15.14
C ILE A 57 -12.37 -0.46 16.06
N ASN A 58 -11.49 -1.46 16.10
CA ASN A 58 -10.13 -1.21 16.56
C ASN A 58 -9.43 -0.39 15.47
N GLU A 59 -9.75 0.92 15.44
CA GLU A 59 -9.33 1.85 14.40
C GLU A 59 -7.81 1.90 14.28
N GLU A 60 -7.11 1.71 15.40
CA GLU A 60 -5.65 1.63 15.43
C GLU A 60 -5.13 0.38 14.72
N ALA A 61 -5.71 -0.80 15.00
CA ALA A 61 -5.32 -2.02 14.31
C ALA A 61 -5.62 -1.92 12.80
N PHE A 62 -6.82 -1.46 12.44
CA PHE A 62 -7.18 -1.32 11.02
C PHE A 62 -6.30 -0.29 10.30
N ALA A 63 -6.00 0.84 10.94
CA ALA A 63 -5.09 1.84 10.40
C ALA A 63 -3.66 1.28 10.24
N SER A 64 -3.22 0.40 11.13
CA SER A 64 -1.93 -0.29 11.01
C SER A 64 -1.90 -1.17 9.77
N GLU A 65 -2.91 -2.03 9.56
CA GLU A 65 -2.97 -2.92 8.39
C GLU A 65 -3.01 -2.11 7.08
N LEU A 66 -3.77 -1.01 7.04
CA LEU A 66 -3.78 -0.10 5.90
C LEU A 66 -2.41 0.55 5.65
N ALA A 67 -1.68 0.89 6.71
CA ALA A 67 -0.33 1.43 6.59
C ALA A 67 0.66 0.38 6.05
N ASP A 68 0.52 -0.89 6.44
CA ASP A 68 1.36 -1.99 5.94
C ASP A 68 1.11 -2.27 4.45
N ILE A 69 -0.14 -2.21 3.99
CA ILE A 69 -0.49 -2.24 2.56
C ILE A 69 0.23 -1.11 1.81
N VAL A 70 0.11 0.13 2.31
CA VAL A 70 0.76 1.30 1.68
C VAL A 70 2.29 1.15 1.68
N ALA A 71 2.88 0.67 2.77
CA ALA A 71 4.31 0.42 2.86
C ALA A 71 4.77 -0.62 1.83
N CYS A 72 4.04 -1.72 1.66
CA CYS A 72 4.33 -2.73 0.63
C CYS A 72 4.32 -2.11 -0.77
N VAL A 73 3.29 -1.34 -1.11
CA VAL A 73 3.18 -0.64 -2.40
C VAL A 73 4.37 0.29 -2.63
N LEU A 74 4.75 1.07 -1.63
CA LEU A 74 5.88 1.99 -1.73
C LEU A 74 7.21 1.23 -1.93
N ILE A 75 7.44 0.13 -1.23
CA ILE A 75 8.63 -0.72 -1.41
C ILE A 75 8.68 -1.27 -2.84
N ILE A 76 7.54 -1.76 -3.36
CA ILE A 76 7.42 -2.24 -4.75
C ILE A 76 7.79 -1.14 -5.74
N CYS A 77 7.26 0.08 -5.57
CA CYS A 77 7.61 1.21 -6.43
C CYS A 77 9.10 1.55 -6.39
N ALA A 78 9.73 1.53 -5.21
CA ALA A 78 11.16 1.82 -5.07
C ALA A 78 12.10 0.73 -5.61
N ASN A 79 11.58 -0.49 -5.81
CA ASN A 79 12.32 -1.57 -6.48
C ASN A 79 12.32 -1.41 -8.00
N GLU A 80 11.26 -0.84 -8.55
CA GLU A 80 11.08 -0.67 -10.00
C GLU A 80 11.44 0.76 -10.43
N PRO A 81 12.65 0.99 -10.99
CA PRO A 81 13.20 2.35 -11.19
C PRO A 81 12.43 3.21 -12.20
N THR A 82 11.46 2.63 -12.91
CA THR A 82 10.61 3.33 -13.89
C THR A 82 9.30 3.84 -13.28
N ILE A 83 8.99 3.48 -12.03
CA ILE A 83 7.75 3.88 -11.37
C ILE A 83 7.96 5.19 -10.62
N ASP A 84 7.22 6.21 -11.04
CA ASP A 84 6.99 7.45 -10.29
C ASP A 84 5.60 7.38 -9.67
N ILE A 85 5.54 7.12 -8.37
CA ILE A 85 4.27 6.85 -7.68
C ILE A 85 3.40 8.10 -7.57
N GLU A 86 4.01 9.29 -7.45
CA GLU A 86 3.25 10.55 -7.40
C GLU A 86 2.54 10.82 -8.72
N ASN A 87 3.26 10.70 -9.84
CA ASN A 87 2.68 10.83 -11.17
C ASN A 87 1.64 9.73 -11.45
N ALA A 88 1.87 8.49 -11.00
CA ALA A 88 0.91 7.41 -11.14
C ALA A 88 -0.41 7.70 -10.37
N LEU A 89 -0.32 8.21 -9.15
CA LEU A 89 -1.48 8.60 -8.35
C LEU A 89 -2.20 9.80 -8.94
N GLN A 90 -1.47 10.81 -9.42
CA GLN A 90 -2.04 11.98 -10.10
C GLN A 90 -2.84 11.55 -11.34
N LYS A 91 -2.28 10.69 -12.20
CA LYS A 91 -2.99 10.14 -13.36
C LYS A 91 -4.20 9.30 -12.96
N CYS A 92 -4.10 8.56 -11.85
CA CYS A 92 -5.23 7.80 -11.32
C CYS A 92 -6.38 8.71 -10.88
N PHE A 93 -6.04 9.79 -10.16
CA PHE A 93 -6.99 10.81 -9.73
C PHE A 93 -7.66 11.49 -10.93
N GLU A 94 -6.89 11.98 -11.90
CA GLU A 94 -7.42 12.64 -13.11
C GLU A 94 -8.38 11.72 -13.89
N LYS A 95 -8.03 10.44 -14.04
CA LYS A 95 -8.88 9.44 -14.67
C LYS A 95 -10.20 9.25 -13.91
N ASN A 96 -10.15 9.19 -12.58
CA ASN A 96 -11.36 9.02 -11.76
C ASN A 96 -12.22 10.29 -11.74
N LEU A 97 -11.60 11.47 -11.72
CA LEU A 97 -12.29 12.75 -11.86
C LEU A 97 -13.04 12.83 -13.19
N ALA A 98 -12.38 12.49 -14.30
CA ALA A 98 -13.00 12.46 -15.62
C ALA A 98 -14.21 11.50 -15.68
N ARG A 99 -14.14 10.35 -14.99
CA ARG A 99 -15.28 9.40 -14.88
C ARG A 99 -16.43 9.98 -14.06
N ALA A 100 -16.14 10.56 -12.91
CA ALA A 100 -17.14 11.19 -12.05
C ALA A 100 -17.89 12.33 -12.76
N GLU A 101 -17.22 13.02 -13.69
CA GLU A 101 -17.80 14.07 -14.52
C GLU A 101 -18.46 13.57 -15.83
N GLY A 102 -18.55 12.24 -16.05
CA GLY A 102 -19.17 11.66 -17.23
C GLY A 102 -18.35 11.78 -18.52
N ARG A 103 -17.06 12.15 -18.43
CA ARG A 103 -16.14 12.32 -19.56
C ARG A 103 -15.22 11.11 -19.79
N GLY A 104 -15.19 10.17 -18.85
CA GLY A 104 -14.16 9.12 -18.75
C GLY A 104 -14.66 7.67 -18.76
N ASP A 105 -15.96 7.43 -18.93
CA ASP A 105 -16.48 6.07 -19.13
C ASP A 105 -16.18 5.62 -20.56
N LYS A 106 -15.46 4.51 -20.67
CA LYS A 106 -15.22 3.85 -21.95
C LYS A 106 -16.58 3.46 -22.53
N LYS A 107 -16.88 3.95 -23.74
CA LYS A 107 -17.70 3.18 -24.68
C LYS A 107 -16.99 1.88 -25.02
#